data_AF-A0A0X3BJJ6-F1
#
_entry.id   AF-A0A0X3BJJ6-F1
#
_cell.length_a   1.000
_cell.length_b   1.000
_cell.length_c   1.000
_cell.angle_alpha   90.00
_cell.angle_beta   90.00
_cell.angle_gamma   90.00
#
_symmetry.space_group_name_H-M   'P 1'
#
loop_
_entity.id
_entity.type
_entity.pdbx_description
1 polymer ?
#
loop_
_entity_poly.entity_id
_entity_poly.type
_entity_poly.pdbx_seq_one_letter_code
_entity_poly.pdbx_strand_id
1 'polypeptide(L)'
;MRCPTLADLPPPPEGKAGWPWTEETSRVPESMPDGKPWPKISIVTPSYNQGQFIEETIRSVLLQGYPDLEYIIIDGGSTDESVEIIRKYERWIAFWMSEPDDGQTNAINKGFKRSTGEIVAWLNSDDLYTTGALFTAAKVFAEQPQSAVVYGKIDVVDADTTVLLLYESVLSHISSRDFNLEELYRRDYIPQPASFISAEAIKKIGFLDERFHYIMDYDLWVRLGQGGAIIQYIPKTLARFRMHECSKSVSQEEAFWPECFMLFDMALKRDALDASLAGIAYSHMFQSLILSYLSQQSHDILSYASKNSINSDKKRVFYQQPLQEVLRLVRTDRPHPEGDQSLQEALRKVYQAFENEYNNGRDNHSTDIESRWVDEQLILLPNLLLSLGEKVESVRLYKKFIGIRPSLLRYPQMYSFLARYVARTDFASRIKGVRYSGL
;
A
#
# COMPACT_ATOMS: atom_id res chain seq x y z
N MET A 1 2.62 29.31 4.13
CA MET A 1 2.42 30.36 3.09
C MET A 1 1.03 30.22 2.52
N ARG A 2 0.43 31.32 2.08
CA ARG A 2 -0.85 31.26 1.39
C ARG A 2 -0.67 30.67 -0.02
N CYS A 3 -1.58 29.80 -0.42
CA CYS A 3 -1.67 29.28 -1.80
C CYS A 3 -1.77 30.42 -2.84
N PRO A 4 -1.01 30.35 -3.96
CA PRO A 4 -1.18 31.26 -5.08
C PRO A 4 -2.50 31.03 -5.83
N THR A 5 -2.81 31.93 -6.75
CA THR A 5 -3.91 31.80 -7.72
C THR A 5 -3.37 31.39 -9.09
N LEU A 6 -4.26 30.98 -9.99
CA LEU A 6 -3.94 30.71 -11.39
C LEU A 6 -3.23 31.89 -12.07
N ALA A 7 -3.60 33.12 -11.73
CA ALA A 7 -3.00 34.32 -12.30
C ALA A 7 -1.55 34.54 -11.85
N ASP A 8 -1.16 33.98 -10.70
CA ASP A 8 0.21 34.04 -10.21
C ASP A 8 1.10 32.99 -10.90
N LEU A 9 0.53 31.80 -11.16
CA LEU A 9 1.24 30.65 -11.71
C LEU A 9 1.59 30.84 -13.20
N PRO A 10 2.63 30.13 -13.70
CA PRO A 10 2.90 30.08 -15.13
C PRO A 10 1.68 29.59 -15.92
N PRO A 11 1.50 30.06 -17.17
CA PRO A 11 0.38 29.61 -18.01
C PRO A 11 0.46 28.10 -18.25
N PRO A 12 -0.68 27.43 -18.45
CA PRO A 12 -0.70 26.01 -18.76
C PRO A 12 0.02 25.73 -20.09
N PRO A 13 0.67 24.56 -20.24
CA PRO A 13 1.15 24.08 -21.53
C PRO A 13 0.02 24.00 -22.56
N GLU A 14 0.37 24.04 -23.84
CA GLU A 14 -0.60 23.92 -24.93
C GLU A 14 -1.43 22.62 -24.81
N GLY A 15 -2.75 22.73 -24.95
CA GLY A 15 -3.66 21.58 -24.88
C GLY A 15 -4.06 21.13 -23.46
N LYS A 16 -3.43 21.64 -22.39
CA LYS A 16 -3.81 21.32 -21.01
C LYS A 16 -4.94 22.24 -20.52
N ALA A 17 -6.01 21.65 -19.99
CA ALA A 17 -7.20 22.36 -19.50
C ALA A 17 -7.83 21.65 -18.28
N GLY A 18 -8.77 22.31 -17.62
CA GLY A 18 -9.44 21.83 -16.41
C GLY A 18 -8.55 21.94 -15.17
N TRP A 19 -8.93 21.28 -14.08
CA TRP A 19 -8.11 21.18 -12.88
C TRP A 19 -6.83 20.33 -13.12
N PRO A 20 -5.60 20.80 -12.77
CA PRO A 20 -5.23 22.07 -12.13
C PRO A 20 -4.61 23.11 -13.10
N TRP A 21 -4.97 23.08 -14.38
CA TRP A 21 -4.40 23.90 -15.45
C TRP A 21 -5.11 25.24 -15.62
N THR A 22 -6.44 25.23 -15.69
CA THR A 22 -7.29 26.40 -15.95
C THR A 22 -8.36 26.60 -14.87
N GLU A 23 -8.34 25.78 -13.82
CA GLU A 23 -9.27 25.83 -12.69
C GLU A 23 -8.50 25.96 -11.37
N GLU A 24 -9.07 26.71 -10.41
CA GLU A 24 -8.56 26.84 -9.05
C GLU A 24 -9.63 26.54 -8.01
N THR A 25 -9.19 26.13 -6.82
CA THR A 25 -10.10 25.96 -5.67
C THR A 25 -10.46 27.32 -5.08
N SER A 26 -11.71 27.48 -4.66
CA SER A 26 -12.16 28.65 -3.89
C SER A 26 -11.26 28.91 -2.68
N ARG A 27 -10.93 30.18 -2.45
CA ARG A 27 -10.12 30.57 -1.28
C ARG A 27 -10.82 30.22 0.03
N VAL A 28 -10.06 29.61 0.93
CA VAL A 28 -10.45 29.37 2.31
C VAL A 28 -10.29 30.67 3.10
N PRO A 29 -11.21 30.99 4.04
CA PRO A 29 -11.05 32.12 4.96
C PRO A 29 -9.73 32.06 5.74
N GLU A 30 -9.13 33.21 6.06
CA GLU A 30 -7.85 33.29 6.78
C GLU A 30 -7.85 32.54 8.12
N SER A 31 -9.00 32.53 8.78
CA SER A 31 -9.19 32.00 10.12
C SER A 31 -10.43 31.10 10.17
N MET A 32 -10.43 30.21 11.15
CA MET A 32 -11.57 29.36 11.51
C MET A 32 -12.75 30.21 12.03
N PRO A 33 -13.98 29.64 12.10
CA PRO A 33 -15.14 30.35 12.62
C PRO A 33 -14.99 30.91 14.04
N ASP A 34 -14.12 30.32 14.86
CA ASP A 34 -13.80 30.78 16.23
C ASP A 34 -12.69 31.85 16.27
N GLY A 35 -12.21 32.32 15.12
CA GLY A 35 -11.19 33.35 14.96
C GLY A 35 -9.75 32.85 15.08
N LYS A 36 -9.50 31.57 15.36
CA LYS A 36 -8.16 31.00 15.39
C LYS A 36 -7.62 30.74 13.98
N PRO A 37 -6.29 30.71 13.78
CA PRO A 37 -5.71 30.32 12.49
C PRO A 37 -6.04 28.86 12.16
N TRP A 38 -6.12 28.55 10.87
CA TRP A 38 -6.15 27.16 10.42
C TRP A 38 -4.79 26.47 10.72
N PRO A 39 -4.79 25.16 11.03
CA PRO A 39 -3.56 24.43 11.30
C PRO A 39 -2.65 24.43 10.06
N LYS A 40 -1.36 24.69 10.24
CA LYS A 40 -0.45 24.69 9.09
C LYS A 40 -0.33 23.27 8.50
N ILE A 41 -0.42 23.15 7.18
CA ILE A 41 -0.25 21.87 6.47
C ILE A 41 1.07 21.86 5.71
N SER A 42 1.93 20.88 5.99
CA SER A 42 3.13 20.61 5.20
C SER A 42 2.89 19.47 4.22
N ILE A 43 3.01 19.73 2.93
CA ILE A 43 2.97 18.70 1.88
C ILE A 43 4.40 18.41 1.42
N VAL A 44 4.76 17.13 1.38
CA VAL A 44 6.04 16.66 0.85
C VAL A 44 5.79 15.94 -0.48
N THR A 45 6.48 16.33 -1.54
CA THR A 45 6.48 15.58 -2.81
C THR A 45 7.85 14.96 -3.03
N PRO A 46 7.99 13.61 -2.94
CA PRO A 46 9.16 12.93 -3.48
C PRO A 46 9.09 12.96 -5.01
N SER A 47 10.23 13.12 -5.67
CA SER A 47 10.35 13.17 -7.13
C SER A 47 11.57 12.39 -7.60
N TYR A 48 11.43 11.61 -8.68
CA TYR A 48 12.57 11.02 -9.38
C TYR A 48 12.17 10.65 -10.81
N ASN A 49 12.69 11.38 -11.80
CA ASN A 49 12.41 11.20 -13.23
C ASN A 49 10.90 11.19 -13.57
N GLN A 50 10.17 12.22 -13.11
CA GLN A 50 8.72 12.34 -13.28
C GLN A 50 8.32 13.66 -13.95
N GLY A 51 9.17 14.18 -14.84
CA GLY A 51 9.02 15.48 -15.50
C GLY A 51 7.67 15.64 -16.20
N GLN A 52 7.20 14.55 -16.84
CA GLN A 52 5.91 14.51 -17.53
C GLN A 52 4.68 14.73 -16.61
N PHE A 53 4.79 14.51 -15.30
CA PHE A 53 3.66 14.61 -14.36
C PHE A 53 3.84 15.67 -13.27
N ILE A 54 5.07 15.94 -12.84
CA ILE A 54 5.35 16.74 -11.65
C ILE A 54 4.78 18.17 -11.72
N GLU A 55 4.70 18.78 -12.91
CA GLU A 55 4.06 20.09 -13.05
C GLU A 55 2.59 20.05 -12.63
N GLU A 56 1.85 19.01 -13.03
CA GLU A 56 0.44 18.86 -12.69
C GLU A 56 0.26 18.65 -11.18
N THR A 57 1.12 17.83 -10.59
CA THR A 57 1.18 17.57 -9.14
C THR A 57 1.41 18.86 -8.36
N ILE A 58 2.44 19.63 -8.71
CA ILE A 58 2.79 20.93 -8.09
C ILE A 58 1.59 21.86 -8.13
N ARG A 59 0.95 22.00 -9.29
CA ARG A 59 -0.22 22.88 -9.45
C ARG A 59 -1.40 22.41 -8.60
N SER A 60 -1.64 21.10 -8.50
CA SER A 60 -2.72 20.54 -7.67
C SER A 60 -2.55 20.85 -6.18
N VAL A 61 -1.31 20.95 -5.69
CA VAL A 61 -0.98 21.34 -4.32
C VAL A 61 -1.10 22.86 -4.14
N LEU A 62 -0.53 23.64 -5.05
CA LEU A 62 -0.50 25.10 -4.95
C LEU A 62 -1.89 25.75 -5.11
N LEU A 63 -2.79 25.18 -5.91
CA LEU A 63 -4.11 25.76 -6.22
C LEU A 63 -5.22 25.32 -5.26
N GLN A 64 -4.88 24.86 -4.06
CA GLN A 64 -5.83 24.41 -3.04
C GLN A 64 -6.56 25.55 -2.33
N GLY A 65 -6.17 26.81 -2.57
CA GLY A 65 -6.78 27.98 -1.93
C GLY A 65 -6.59 28.01 -0.40
N TYR A 66 -5.63 27.25 0.13
CA TYR A 66 -5.38 27.09 1.56
C TYR A 66 -4.54 28.25 2.13
N PRO A 67 -4.82 28.75 3.34
CA PRO A 67 -4.19 29.97 3.84
C PRO A 67 -2.79 29.74 4.43
N ASP A 68 -2.48 28.53 4.91
CA ASP A 68 -1.15 28.21 5.45
C ASP A 68 -0.60 26.85 5.03
N LEU A 69 -0.19 26.79 3.76
CA LEU A 69 0.51 25.69 3.13
C LEU A 69 2.03 25.83 3.27
N GLU A 70 2.73 24.77 3.63
CA GLU A 70 4.17 24.62 3.42
C GLU A 70 4.39 23.51 2.41
N TYR A 71 4.94 23.86 1.25
CA TYR A 71 5.19 22.88 0.20
C TYR A 71 6.68 22.56 0.09
N ILE A 72 7.02 21.28 0.20
CA ILE A 72 8.38 20.76 0.20
C ILE A 72 8.51 19.74 -0.92
N ILE A 73 9.54 19.87 -1.77
CA ILE A 73 9.85 18.89 -2.82
C ILE A 73 11.24 18.30 -2.60
N ILE A 74 11.36 16.99 -2.52
CA ILE A 74 12.64 16.30 -2.39
C ILE A 74 12.83 15.43 -3.62
N ASP A 75 13.74 15.84 -4.49
CA ASP A 75 14.05 15.17 -5.74
C ASP A 75 15.30 14.30 -5.59
N GLY A 76 15.22 13.04 -6.04
CA GLY A 76 16.25 12.02 -5.92
C GLY A 76 17.41 12.13 -6.92
N GLY A 77 17.67 13.34 -7.44
CA GLY A 77 18.69 13.57 -8.46
C GLY A 77 18.21 13.20 -9.87
N SER A 78 17.02 13.69 -10.24
CA SER A 78 16.43 13.46 -11.55
C SER A 78 17.34 13.92 -12.69
N THR A 79 17.29 13.18 -13.81
CA THR A 79 18.05 13.44 -15.04
C THR A 79 17.17 13.87 -16.21
N ASP A 80 15.85 13.84 -16.03
CA ASP A 80 14.87 14.37 -16.97
C ASP A 80 14.56 15.85 -16.64
N GLU A 81 13.49 16.40 -17.19
CA GLU A 81 13.07 17.80 -17.01
C GLU A 81 12.46 18.12 -15.63
N SER A 82 12.44 17.18 -14.68
CA SER A 82 11.81 17.38 -13.36
C SER A 82 12.38 18.59 -12.63
N VAL A 83 13.72 18.76 -12.65
CA VAL A 83 14.39 19.85 -11.92
C VAL A 83 14.09 21.20 -12.54
N GLU A 84 14.06 21.29 -13.88
CA GLU A 84 13.68 22.50 -14.61
C GLU A 84 12.24 22.91 -14.28
N ILE A 85 11.33 21.94 -14.20
CA ILE A 85 9.94 22.18 -13.80
C ILE A 85 9.86 22.64 -12.34
N ILE A 86 10.56 21.99 -11.41
CA ILE A 86 10.57 22.42 -10.00
C ILE A 86 11.06 23.88 -9.88
N ARG A 87 12.15 24.24 -10.57
CA ARG A 87 12.69 25.61 -10.60
C ARG A 87 11.66 26.63 -11.11
N LYS A 88 10.86 26.28 -12.11
CA LYS A 88 9.78 27.14 -12.65
C LYS A 88 8.78 27.58 -11.56
N TYR A 89 8.61 26.78 -10.50
CA TYR A 89 7.67 27.03 -9.40
C TYR A 89 8.34 27.38 -8.06
N GLU A 90 9.68 27.52 -8.02
CA GLU A 90 10.46 27.64 -6.77
C GLU A 90 9.98 28.75 -5.83
N ARG A 91 9.47 29.86 -6.38
CA ARG A 91 8.96 31.00 -5.60
C ARG A 91 7.74 30.68 -4.73
N TRP A 92 7.04 29.58 -4.98
CA TRP A 92 5.90 29.11 -4.17
C TRP A 92 6.18 27.79 -3.44
N ILE A 93 7.43 27.32 -3.49
CA ILE A 93 7.85 26.10 -2.81
C ILE A 93 8.68 26.55 -1.61
N ALA A 94 8.27 26.15 -0.41
CA ALA A 94 8.93 26.56 0.83
C ALA A 94 10.36 26.01 0.93
N PHE A 95 10.57 24.80 0.39
CA PHE A 95 11.90 24.20 0.28
C PHE A 95 11.91 23.17 -0.85
N TRP A 96 12.97 23.16 -1.67
CA TRP A 96 13.24 22.03 -2.53
C TRP A 96 14.73 21.71 -2.61
N MET A 97 15.03 20.46 -2.93
CA MET A 97 16.39 19.96 -3.09
C MET A 97 16.39 18.84 -4.15
N SER A 98 17.48 18.73 -4.91
CA SER A 98 17.73 17.63 -5.83
C SER A 98 19.10 17.04 -5.55
N GLU A 99 19.14 15.81 -5.06
CA GLU A 99 20.34 15.04 -4.77
C GLU A 99 20.02 13.53 -4.84
N PRO A 100 20.98 12.67 -5.21
CA PRO A 100 20.78 11.23 -5.12
C PRO A 100 20.32 10.80 -3.73
N ASP A 101 19.36 9.88 -3.67
CA ASP A 101 18.80 9.35 -2.43
C ASP A 101 18.67 7.82 -2.44
N ASP A 102 18.29 7.27 -1.28
CA ASP A 102 18.02 5.83 -1.10
C ASP A 102 16.55 5.48 -1.45
N GLY A 103 15.92 6.28 -2.33
CA GLY A 103 14.56 6.11 -2.79
C GLY A 103 13.51 6.93 -2.03
N GLN A 104 12.25 6.77 -2.44
CA GLN A 104 11.16 7.67 -2.08
C GLN A 104 10.92 7.79 -0.56
N THR A 105 11.19 6.74 0.23
CA THR A 105 11.02 6.73 1.69
C THR A 105 12.00 7.65 2.37
N ASN A 106 13.25 7.63 1.90
CA ASN A 106 14.28 8.54 2.36
C ASN A 106 13.91 10.00 2.00
N ALA A 107 13.46 10.25 0.78
CA ALA A 107 12.99 11.56 0.33
C ALA A 107 11.83 12.09 1.19
N ILE A 108 10.81 11.26 1.44
CA ILE A 108 9.65 11.65 2.26
C ILE A 108 10.08 11.93 3.71
N ASN A 109 10.93 11.08 4.30
CA ASN A 109 11.44 11.30 5.65
C ASN A 109 12.29 12.58 5.75
N LYS A 110 13.13 12.88 4.75
CA LYS A 110 13.86 14.17 4.66
C LYS A 110 12.89 15.34 4.66
N GLY A 111 11.81 15.26 3.89
CA GLY A 111 10.75 16.26 3.87
C GLY A 111 10.04 16.40 5.22
N PHE A 112 9.55 15.31 5.81
CA PHE A 112 8.87 15.33 7.11
C PHE A 112 9.71 15.86 8.25
N LYS A 113 11.02 15.58 8.26
CA LYS A 113 11.95 16.12 9.25
C LYS A 113 12.15 17.64 9.11
N ARG A 114 11.86 18.21 7.93
CA ARG A 114 11.88 19.66 7.67
C ARG A 114 10.53 20.33 7.86
N SER A 115 9.44 19.57 7.79
CA SER A 115 8.08 20.08 7.95
C SER A 115 7.86 20.76 9.31
N THR A 116 7.22 21.93 9.26
CA THR A 116 6.86 22.72 10.44
C THR A 116 5.34 22.81 10.66
N GLY A 117 4.54 22.23 9.76
CA GLY A 117 3.09 22.13 9.90
C GLY A 117 2.66 21.22 11.05
N GLU A 118 1.46 21.49 11.55
CA GLU A 118 0.75 20.65 12.52
C GLU A 118 0.20 19.38 11.85
N ILE A 119 -0.10 19.49 10.55
CA ILE A 119 -0.53 18.40 9.69
C ILE A 119 0.57 18.19 8.64
N VAL A 120 0.94 16.93 8.40
CA VAL A 120 1.84 16.56 7.31
C VAL A 120 1.15 15.57 6.38
N ALA A 121 1.48 15.64 5.09
CA ALA A 121 1.12 14.61 4.12
C ALA A 121 2.23 14.52 3.08
N TRP A 122 2.21 13.44 2.29
CA TRP A 122 3.00 13.38 1.08
C TRP A 122 2.12 13.08 -0.12
N LEU A 123 2.52 13.57 -1.28
CA LEU A 123 1.88 13.33 -2.56
C LEU A 123 2.96 13.02 -3.57
N ASN A 124 2.92 11.82 -4.15
CA ASN A 124 3.91 11.41 -5.14
C ASN A 124 3.86 12.34 -6.36
N SER A 125 4.99 12.51 -7.05
CA SER A 125 5.15 13.46 -8.16
C SER A 125 4.25 13.18 -9.36
N ASP A 126 3.55 12.06 -9.41
CA ASP A 126 2.59 11.64 -10.45
C ASP A 126 1.11 11.71 -10.03
N ASP A 127 0.82 11.94 -8.74
CA ASP A 127 -0.53 11.99 -8.18
C ASP A 127 -1.06 13.43 -8.05
N LEU A 128 -2.37 13.59 -7.80
CA LEU A 128 -2.98 14.92 -7.64
C LEU A 128 -3.89 15.00 -6.44
N TYR A 129 -3.94 16.15 -5.77
CA TYR A 129 -5.08 16.46 -4.91
C TYR A 129 -6.30 16.87 -5.74
N THR A 130 -7.50 16.55 -5.25
CA THR A 130 -8.75 17.14 -5.76
C THR A 130 -8.96 18.54 -5.18
N THR A 131 -9.93 19.28 -5.72
CA THR A 131 -10.25 20.62 -5.24
C THR A 131 -10.71 20.61 -3.78
N GLY A 132 -10.12 21.47 -2.96
CA GLY A 132 -10.47 21.62 -1.54
C GLY A 132 -10.07 20.45 -0.63
N ALA A 133 -9.15 19.59 -1.07
CA ALA A 133 -8.65 18.46 -0.30
C ALA A 133 -8.00 18.91 1.02
N LEU A 134 -7.10 19.91 0.95
CA LEU A 134 -6.37 20.43 2.12
C LEU A 134 -7.33 21.05 3.13
N PHE A 135 -8.28 21.85 2.66
CA PHE A 135 -9.31 22.44 3.53
C PHE A 135 -10.17 21.37 4.21
N THR A 136 -10.55 20.33 3.47
CA THR A 136 -11.34 19.23 3.99
C THR A 136 -10.59 18.49 5.11
N ALA A 137 -9.31 18.18 4.92
CA ALA A 137 -8.48 17.54 5.93
C ALA A 137 -8.28 18.42 7.17
N ALA A 138 -7.92 19.70 6.97
CA ALA A 138 -7.73 20.65 8.07
C ALA A 138 -8.99 20.82 8.93
N LYS A 139 -10.17 20.86 8.30
CA LYS A 139 -11.44 20.94 9.03
C LYS A 139 -11.62 19.75 9.98
N VAL A 140 -11.33 18.53 9.51
CA VAL A 140 -11.46 17.33 10.35
C VAL A 140 -10.45 17.34 11.50
N PHE A 141 -9.19 17.74 11.25
CA PHE A 141 -8.21 17.90 12.34
C PHE A 141 -8.60 18.99 13.35
N ALA A 142 -9.18 20.10 12.90
CA ALA A 142 -9.66 21.16 13.79
C ALA A 142 -10.83 20.69 14.67
N GLU A 143 -11.74 19.89 14.11
CA GLU A 143 -12.89 19.32 14.84
C GLU A 143 -12.49 18.13 15.73
N GLN A 144 -11.43 17.40 15.37
CA GLN A 144 -10.98 16.17 16.01
C GLN A 144 -9.45 16.17 16.18
N PRO A 145 -8.88 17.02 17.06
CA PRO A 145 -7.43 17.23 17.16
C PRO A 145 -6.65 16.00 17.66
N GLN A 146 -7.31 15.02 18.28
CA GLN A 146 -6.71 13.76 18.70
C GLN A 146 -6.46 12.76 17.55
N SER A 147 -6.89 13.08 16.32
CA SER A 147 -6.68 12.22 15.16
C SER A 147 -5.19 12.08 14.87
N ALA A 148 -4.74 10.85 14.66
CA ALA A 148 -3.41 10.59 14.14
C ALA A 148 -3.39 10.67 12.61
N VAL A 149 -4.44 10.17 11.96
CA VAL A 149 -4.58 10.13 10.50
C VAL A 149 -6.01 10.47 10.13
N VAL A 150 -6.19 11.24 9.06
CA VAL A 150 -7.46 11.37 8.36
C VAL A 150 -7.24 10.96 6.91
N TYR A 151 -8.13 10.14 6.35
CA TYR A 151 -8.00 9.66 4.98
C TYR A 151 -9.33 9.72 4.23
N GLY A 152 -9.25 9.99 2.93
CA GLY A 152 -10.40 10.07 2.04
C GLY A 152 -10.46 8.95 1.01
N LYS A 153 -11.30 9.15 0.01
CA LYS A 153 -11.32 8.35 -1.22
C LYS A 153 -10.28 8.88 -2.21
N ILE A 154 -9.94 8.05 -3.17
CA ILE A 154 -9.20 8.44 -4.39
C ILE A 154 -10.09 8.29 -5.63
N ASP A 155 -9.71 8.90 -6.74
CA ASP A 155 -10.08 8.39 -8.07
C ASP A 155 -8.84 7.78 -8.69
N VAL A 156 -8.96 6.65 -9.40
CA VAL A 156 -7.85 6.10 -10.17
C VAL A 156 -7.91 6.67 -11.57
N VAL A 157 -6.82 7.28 -12.01
CA VAL A 157 -6.72 7.93 -13.32
C VAL A 157 -5.59 7.34 -14.14
N ASP A 158 -5.67 7.47 -15.47
CA ASP A 158 -4.58 7.10 -16.37
C ASP A 158 -3.52 8.22 -16.50
N ALA A 159 -2.54 8.00 -17.39
CA ALA A 159 -1.48 8.96 -17.70
C ALA A 159 -2.00 10.34 -18.16
N ASP A 160 -3.20 10.42 -18.74
CA ASP A 160 -3.84 11.65 -19.21
C ASP A 160 -4.88 12.20 -18.23
N THR A 161 -4.90 11.66 -16.99
CA THR A 161 -5.80 12.08 -15.91
C THR A 161 -7.27 11.72 -16.18
N THR A 162 -7.53 10.79 -17.11
CA THR A 162 -8.87 10.24 -17.37
C THR A 162 -9.22 9.21 -16.31
N VAL A 163 -10.43 9.30 -15.74
CA VAL A 163 -10.87 8.38 -14.68
C VAL A 163 -11.01 6.95 -15.23
N LEU A 164 -10.17 6.06 -14.72
CA LEU A 164 -10.21 4.62 -15.00
C LEU A 164 -11.20 3.90 -14.07
N LEU A 165 -11.16 4.23 -12.77
CA LEU A 165 -11.98 3.61 -11.74
C LEU A 165 -12.33 4.61 -10.64
N LEU A 166 -13.61 4.63 -10.26
CA LEU A 166 -14.05 5.27 -9.04
C LEU A 166 -13.75 4.34 -7.86
N TYR A 167 -13.12 4.85 -6.80
CA TYR A 167 -12.70 4.06 -5.63
C TYR A 167 -13.85 3.33 -4.91
N GLU A 168 -15.09 3.79 -5.07
CA GLU A 168 -16.28 3.06 -4.56
C GLU A 168 -16.42 1.65 -5.15
N SER A 169 -15.86 1.38 -6.33
CA SER A 169 -15.84 0.04 -6.92
C SER A 169 -14.87 -0.92 -6.22
N VAL A 170 -13.86 -0.38 -5.52
CA VAL A 170 -12.76 -1.12 -4.89
C VAL A 170 -13.04 -1.46 -3.42
N LEU A 171 -13.89 -0.67 -2.75
CA LEU A 171 -14.28 -0.85 -1.33
C LEU A 171 -15.71 -1.36 -1.12
N SER A 172 -16.41 -1.81 -2.16
CA SER A 172 -17.81 -2.26 -2.08
C SER A 172 -18.08 -3.39 -1.07
N HIS A 173 -17.02 -4.03 -0.56
CA HIS A 173 -17.08 -5.11 0.43
C HIS A 173 -16.86 -4.67 1.89
N ILE A 174 -16.49 -3.41 2.14
CA ILE A 174 -16.29 -2.91 3.52
C ILE A 174 -17.65 -2.49 4.10
N SER A 175 -18.09 -3.18 5.15
CA SER A 175 -19.40 -2.99 5.79
C SER A 175 -19.46 -1.75 6.71
N SER A 176 -18.33 -1.32 7.26
CA SER A 176 -18.20 -0.08 8.04
C SER A 176 -17.06 0.79 7.51
N ARG A 177 -17.30 2.09 7.38
CA ARG A 177 -16.27 3.03 6.94
C ARG A 177 -15.38 3.53 8.08
N ASP A 178 -15.61 3.04 9.30
CA ASP A 178 -14.74 3.28 10.44
C ASP A 178 -13.43 2.51 10.30
N PHE A 179 -12.36 3.02 10.90
CA PHE A 179 -11.09 2.32 10.93
C PHE A 179 -11.22 0.96 11.64
N ASN A 180 -10.70 -0.09 11.02
CA ASN A 180 -10.67 -1.44 11.57
C ASN A 180 -9.28 -2.06 11.35
N LEU A 181 -8.59 -2.34 12.45
CA LEU A 181 -7.25 -2.92 12.41
C LEU A 181 -7.22 -4.33 11.82
N GLU A 182 -8.25 -5.15 12.06
CA GLU A 182 -8.35 -6.49 11.47
C GLU A 182 -8.51 -6.41 9.95
N GLU A 183 -9.37 -5.51 9.46
CA GLU A 183 -9.51 -5.28 8.02
C GLU A 183 -8.23 -4.70 7.42
N LEU A 184 -7.53 -3.82 8.14
CA LEU A 184 -6.25 -3.28 7.69
C LEU A 184 -5.22 -4.40 7.54
N TYR A 185 -5.18 -5.35 8.47
CA TYR A 185 -4.31 -6.52 8.38
C TYR A 185 -4.64 -7.41 7.18
N ARG A 186 -5.92 -7.48 6.78
CA ARG A 186 -6.35 -8.29 5.62
C ARG A 186 -6.06 -7.60 4.30
N ARG A 187 -6.07 -6.26 4.28
CA ARG A 187 -5.91 -5.47 3.08
C ARG A 187 -5.52 -4.03 3.41
N ASP A 188 -4.52 -3.51 2.70
CA ASP A 188 -4.28 -2.08 2.73
C ASP A 188 -5.40 -1.34 2.01
N TYR A 189 -6.31 -0.74 2.80
CA TYR A 189 -7.45 -0.01 2.29
C TYR A 189 -7.32 1.51 2.48
N ILE A 190 -6.25 1.99 3.14
CA ILE A 190 -6.04 3.41 3.41
C ILE A 190 -5.22 4.00 2.25
N PRO A 191 -5.84 4.78 1.36
CA PRO A 191 -5.15 5.26 0.16
C PRO A 191 -4.21 6.39 0.55
N GLN A 192 -2.90 6.14 0.40
CA GLN A 192 -1.86 7.09 0.75
C GLN A 192 -2.04 8.49 0.14
N PRO A 193 -2.33 8.66 -1.17
CA PRO A 193 -2.43 10.00 -1.77
C PRO A 193 -3.54 10.86 -1.15
N ALA A 194 -4.56 10.24 -0.54
CA ALA A 194 -5.68 10.90 0.11
C ALA A 194 -5.57 10.90 1.66
N SER A 195 -4.37 10.69 2.21
CA SER A 195 -4.14 10.59 3.65
C SER A 195 -3.33 11.79 4.18
N PHE A 196 -3.76 12.33 5.33
CA PHE A 196 -3.11 13.42 6.05
C PHE A 196 -2.87 12.99 7.50
N ILE A 197 -1.72 13.36 8.06
CA ILE A 197 -1.21 12.80 9.31
C ILE A 197 -0.89 13.93 10.29
N SER A 198 -1.19 13.73 11.57
CA SER A 198 -0.71 14.62 12.63
C SER A 198 0.82 14.59 12.70
N ALA A 199 1.44 15.77 12.67
CA ALA A 199 2.89 15.91 12.80
C ALA A 199 3.41 15.32 14.13
N GLU A 200 2.61 15.38 15.20
CA GLU A 200 2.93 14.74 16.48
C GLU A 200 2.90 13.21 16.36
N ALA A 201 1.84 12.67 15.75
CA ALA A 201 1.67 11.22 15.61
C ALA A 201 2.81 10.57 14.81
N ILE A 202 3.19 11.16 13.68
CA ILE A 202 4.28 10.62 12.85
C ILE A 202 5.64 10.70 13.54
N LYS A 203 5.90 11.78 14.30
CA LYS A 203 7.12 11.91 15.10
C LYS A 203 7.17 10.88 16.22
N LYS A 204 6.05 10.68 16.91
CA LYS A 204 5.92 9.73 18.03
C LYS A 204 6.10 8.27 17.58
N ILE A 205 5.55 7.90 16.41
CA ILE A 205 5.64 6.53 15.89
C ILE A 205 6.98 6.23 15.17
N GLY A 206 7.81 7.25 14.93
CA GLY A 206 9.14 7.10 14.36
C GLY A 206 9.25 7.24 12.84
N PHE A 207 8.40 8.04 12.19
CA PHE A 207 8.36 8.28 10.74
C PHE A 207 8.15 7.00 9.89
N LEU A 208 8.47 7.05 8.60
CA LEU A 208 8.44 5.89 7.70
C LEU A 208 9.72 5.06 7.90
N ASP A 209 9.59 3.75 7.77
CA ASP A 209 10.73 2.84 7.86
C ASP A 209 11.41 2.72 6.50
N GLU A 210 12.64 3.24 6.40
CA GLU A 210 13.41 3.34 5.15
C GLU A 210 13.81 1.98 4.56
N ARG A 211 13.50 0.87 5.23
CA ARG A 211 13.61 -0.48 4.66
C ARG A 211 12.51 -0.81 3.65
N PHE A 212 11.41 -0.06 3.65
CA PHE A 212 10.31 -0.24 2.71
C PHE A 212 10.40 0.81 1.61
N HIS A 213 10.33 0.40 0.35
CA HIS A 213 10.35 1.22 -0.86
C HIS A 213 9.03 1.17 -1.63
N TYR A 214 8.13 0.23 -1.28
CA TYR A 214 6.86 -0.02 -1.96
C TYR A 214 5.65 0.07 -1.03
N ILE A 215 5.77 -0.35 0.24
CA ILE A 215 4.63 -0.45 1.19
C ILE A 215 4.86 0.31 2.52
N MET A 216 5.72 1.31 2.48
CA MET A 216 6.04 2.19 3.62
C MET A 216 4.81 2.83 4.30
N ASP A 217 3.79 3.16 3.52
CA ASP A 217 2.49 3.63 3.96
C ASP A 217 1.75 2.54 4.72
N TYR A 218 1.69 1.34 4.16
CA TYR A 218 1.03 0.22 4.82
C TYR A 218 1.67 -0.11 6.18
N ASP A 219 3.01 -0.13 6.27
CA ASP A 219 3.70 -0.30 7.55
C ASP A 219 3.35 0.82 8.54
N LEU A 220 3.27 2.07 8.08
CA LEU A 220 2.90 3.21 8.92
C LEU A 220 1.48 3.04 9.47
N TRP A 221 0.51 2.68 8.63
CA TRP A 221 -0.88 2.45 9.04
C TRP A 221 -0.98 1.33 10.06
N VAL A 222 -0.28 0.21 9.82
CA VAL A 222 -0.23 -0.93 10.74
C VAL A 222 0.37 -0.54 12.08
N ARG A 223 1.49 0.20 12.10
CA ARG A 223 2.11 0.70 13.33
C ARG A 223 1.19 1.62 14.12
N LEU A 224 0.56 2.59 13.46
CA LEU A 224 -0.36 3.52 14.10
C LEU A 224 -1.59 2.78 14.64
N GLY A 225 -2.15 1.87 13.86
CA GLY A 225 -3.28 1.03 14.26
C GLY A 225 -2.98 0.14 15.47
N GLN A 226 -1.85 -0.56 15.46
CA GLN A 226 -1.37 -1.36 16.61
C GLN A 226 -1.12 -0.48 17.85
N GLY A 227 -0.68 0.76 17.64
CA GLY A 227 -0.49 1.75 18.70
C GLY A 227 -1.78 2.35 19.26
N GLY A 228 -2.96 1.92 18.79
CA GLY A 228 -4.26 2.46 19.21
C GLY A 228 -4.54 3.88 18.73
N ALA A 229 -3.88 4.31 17.64
CA ALA A 229 -4.05 5.64 17.10
C ALA A 229 -5.46 5.83 16.51
N ILE A 230 -5.99 7.06 16.61
CA ILE A 230 -7.29 7.40 16.02
C ILE A 230 -7.09 7.71 14.54
N ILE A 231 -7.65 6.87 13.67
CA ILE A 231 -7.58 6.98 12.21
C ILE A 231 -9.01 7.21 11.70
N GLN A 232 -9.26 8.32 11.01
CA GLN A 232 -10.61 8.74 10.63
C GLN A 232 -10.82 8.75 9.12
N TYR A 233 -11.97 8.24 8.70
CA TYR A 233 -12.39 8.27 7.31
C TYR A 233 -13.20 9.53 6.99
N ILE A 234 -12.91 10.12 5.83
CA ILE A 234 -13.65 11.23 5.24
C ILE A 234 -14.37 10.71 4.00
N PRO A 235 -15.71 10.80 3.91
CA PRO A 235 -16.48 10.32 2.75
C PRO A 235 -16.39 11.25 1.53
N LYS A 236 -15.19 11.77 1.22
CA LYS A 236 -14.90 12.64 0.09
C LYS A 236 -13.68 12.13 -0.67
N THR A 237 -13.66 12.35 -1.98
CA THR A 237 -12.46 12.13 -2.80
C THR A 237 -11.48 13.27 -2.54
N LEU A 238 -10.29 12.95 -2.04
CA LEU A 238 -9.26 13.94 -1.71
C LEU A 238 -8.10 13.93 -2.69
N ALA A 239 -7.88 12.82 -3.42
CA ALA A 239 -6.79 12.72 -4.38
C ALA A 239 -7.17 11.89 -5.60
N ARG A 240 -6.34 11.98 -6.64
CA ARG A 240 -6.34 11.16 -7.84
C ARG A 240 -5.03 10.40 -7.86
N PHE A 241 -5.13 9.08 -7.83
CA PHE A 241 -3.99 8.18 -7.93
C PHE A 241 -3.75 7.83 -9.40
N ARG A 242 -2.56 8.15 -9.92
CA ARG A 242 -2.25 7.91 -11.34
C ARG A 242 -1.67 6.52 -11.53
N MET A 243 -2.28 5.76 -12.44
CA MET A 243 -1.75 4.48 -12.92
C MET A 243 -1.24 4.62 -14.35
N HIS A 244 0.06 4.39 -14.53
CA HIS A 244 0.71 4.36 -15.84
C HIS A 244 1.75 3.23 -15.89
N GLU A 245 2.28 2.94 -17.09
CA GLU A 245 3.15 1.77 -17.31
C GLU A 245 4.40 1.75 -16.42
N CYS A 246 4.96 2.93 -16.12
CA CYS A 246 6.15 3.07 -15.27
C CYS A 246 5.86 3.20 -13.77
N SER A 247 4.59 3.27 -13.34
CA SER A 247 4.27 3.31 -11.91
C SER A 247 4.78 2.02 -11.25
N LYS A 248 5.32 2.11 -10.02
CA LYS A 248 5.83 0.93 -9.30
C LYS A 248 4.75 -0.15 -9.14
N SER A 249 3.51 0.25 -8.84
CA SER A 249 2.37 -0.66 -8.71
C SER A 249 1.99 -1.41 -9.99
N VAL A 250 2.49 -0.98 -11.16
CA VAL A 250 2.24 -1.62 -12.46
C VAL A 250 3.48 -2.37 -12.95
N SER A 251 4.66 -1.77 -12.83
CA SER A 251 5.91 -2.30 -13.40
C SER A 251 6.68 -3.23 -12.46
N GLN A 252 6.40 -3.20 -11.15
CA GLN A 252 7.21 -3.84 -10.12
C GLN A 252 6.36 -4.57 -9.07
N GLU A 253 5.20 -5.12 -9.46
CA GLU A 253 4.28 -5.82 -8.55
C GLU A 253 4.97 -6.90 -7.70
N GLU A 254 5.91 -7.65 -8.29
CA GLU A 254 6.66 -8.70 -7.58
C GLU A 254 7.53 -8.17 -6.43
N ALA A 255 7.97 -6.92 -6.50
CA ALA A 255 8.83 -6.30 -5.50
C ALA A 255 8.09 -5.91 -4.21
N PHE A 256 6.75 -5.95 -4.22
CA PHE A 256 5.92 -5.71 -3.02
C PHE A 256 5.93 -6.92 -2.08
N TRP A 257 5.98 -8.15 -2.60
CA TRP A 257 5.87 -9.37 -1.79
C TRP A 257 6.94 -9.50 -0.71
N PRO A 258 8.22 -9.17 -0.97
CA PRO A 258 9.25 -9.14 0.05
C PRO A 258 8.94 -8.23 1.21
N GLU A 259 8.51 -7.02 0.89
CA GLU A 259 8.21 -6.03 1.89
C GLU A 259 6.97 -6.43 2.70
N CYS A 260 5.95 -7.02 2.07
CA CYS A 260 4.78 -7.55 2.77
C CYS A 260 5.19 -8.60 3.82
N PHE A 261 6.11 -9.51 3.46
CA PHE A 261 6.65 -10.47 4.44
C PHE A 261 7.34 -9.75 5.60
N MET A 262 8.21 -8.78 5.29
CA MET A 262 8.96 -8.00 6.28
C MET A 262 8.03 -7.23 7.22
N LEU A 263 7.01 -6.55 6.68
CA LEU A 263 6.01 -5.81 7.42
C LEU A 263 5.32 -6.69 8.45
N PHE A 264 4.83 -7.86 8.05
CA PHE A 264 4.09 -8.73 8.96
C PHE A 264 5.01 -9.45 9.95
N ASP A 265 6.22 -9.85 9.55
CA ASP A 265 7.24 -10.34 10.48
C ASP A 265 7.56 -9.28 11.56
N MET A 266 7.68 -8.02 11.17
CA MET A 266 7.89 -6.92 12.11
C MET A 266 6.65 -6.63 12.96
N ALA A 267 5.46 -6.66 12.37
CA ALA A 267 4.21 -6.42 13.07
C ALA A 267 3.98 -7.46 14.18
N LEU A 268 4.24 -8.74 13.88
CA LEU A 268 4.21 -9.86 14.83
C LEU A 268 5.22 -9.73 15.98
N LYS A 269 6.31 -8.98 15.76
CA LYS A 269 7.36 -8.73 16.77
C LYS A 269 7.03 -7.57 17.70
N ARG A 270 6.01 -6.75 17.39
CA ARG A 270 5.51 -5.66 18.24
C ARG A 270 4.56 -6.24 19.31
N ASP A 271 4.47 -5.59 20.48
CA ASP A 271 3.71 -6.13 21.62
C ASP A 271 2.21 -6.30 21.34
N ALA A 272 1.60 -7.27 22.03
CA ALA A 272 0.15 -7.49 22.18
C ALA A 272 -0.70 -7.60 20.90
N LEU A 273 -0.36 -8.54 20.01
CA LEU A 273 -1.29 -8.99 18.97
C LEU A 273 -2.26 -10.04 19.52
N ASP A 274 -3.55 -9.87 19.23
CA ASP A 274 -4.52 -10.93 19.44
C ASP A 274 -4.31 -12.08 18.44
N ALA A 275 -4.91 -13.23 18.75
CA ALA A 275 -4.73 -14.44 17.94
C ALA A 275 -5.34 -14.33 16.52
N SER A 276 -6.34 -13.47 16.31
CA SER A 276 -6.97 -13.22 15.00
C SER A 276 -6.00 -12.47 14.08
N LEU A 277 -5.44 -11.36 14.56
CA LEU A 277 -4.46 -10.55 13.82
C LEU A 277 -3.17 -11.33 13.53
N ALA A 278 -2.70 -12.12 14.51
CA ALA A 278 -1.56 -13.00 14.30
C ALA A 278 -1.81 -14.02 13.18
N GLY A 279 -3.01 -14.63 13.13
CA GLY A 279 -3.41 -15.51 12.04
C GLY A 279 -3.35 -14.82 10.69
N ILE A 280 -3.93 -13.62 10.56
CA ILE A 280 -3.91 -12.87 9.29
C ILE A 280 -2.48 -12.53 8.87
N ALA A 281 -1.64 -12.07 9.79
CA ALA A 281 -0.24 -11.77 9.49
C ALA A 281 0.53 -13.01 9.00
N TYR A 282 0.34 -14.16 9.65
CA TYR A 282 0.93 -15.43 9.19
C TYR A 282 0.43 -15.84 7.80
N SER A 283 -0.84 -15.56 7.47
CA SER A 283 -1.39 -15.78 6.12
C SER A 283 -0.61 -15.01 5.06
N HIS A 284 -0.42 -13.71 5.28
CA HIS A 284 0.29 -12.86 4.32
C HIS A 284 1.76 -13.24 4.20
N MET A 285 2.42 -13.55 5.31
CA MET A 285 3.79 -14.05 5.27
C MET A 285 3.91 -15.34 4.47
N PHE A 286 2.99 -16.29 4.65
CA PHE A 286 2.96 -17.53 3.87
C PHE A 286 2.76 -17.26 2.37
N GLN A 287 1.80 -16.40 2.04
CA GLN A 287 1.53 -16.02 0.65
C GLN A 287 2.76 -15.37 0.00
N SER A 288 3.42 -14.44 0.69
CA SER A 288 4.66 -13.82 0.21
C SER A 288 5.75 -14.87 -0.03
N LEU A 289 5.92 -15.86 0.84
CA LEU A 289 6.90 -16.93 0.65
C LEU A 289 6.62 -17.78 -0.60
N ILE A 290 5.36 -18.15 -0.84
CA ILE A 290 4.96 -18.90 -2.03
C ILE A 290 5.17 -18.08 -3.29
N LEU A 291 4.66 -16.84 -3.31
CA LEU A 291 4.80 -15.94 -4.44
C LEU A 291 6.26 -15.75 -4.84
N SER A 292 7.13 -15.69 -3.85
CA SER A 292 8.55 -15.43 -4.08
C SER A 292 9.31 -16.66 -4.54
N TYR A 293 8.89 -17.85 -4.10
CA TYR A 293 9.32 -19.11 -4.69
C TYR A 293 8.92 -19.20 -6.17
N LEU A 294 7.72 -18.71 -6.51
CA LEU A 294 7.18 -18.75 -7.87
C LEU A 294 7.74 -17.64 -8.79
N SER A 295 8.13 -16.50 -8.22
CA SER A 295 8.74 -15.39 -8.96
C SER A 295 10.18 -15.72 -9.34
N GLN A 296 10.62 -15.29 -10.52
CA GLN A 296 12.03 -15.43 -10.94
C GLN A 296 13.00 -14.55 -10.11
N GLN A 297 12.48 -13.63 -9.29
CA GLN A 297 13.25 -12.65 -8.52
C GLN A 297 13.45 -13.02 -7.04
N SER A 298 13.51 -14.30 -6.71
CA SER A 298 13.47 -14.82 -5.32
C SER A 298 14.61 -14.40 -4.38
N HIS A 299 15.60 -13.61 -4.78
CA HIS A 299 16.85 -13.46 -4.04
C HIS A 299 16.76 -12.58 -2.78
N ASP A 300 15.92 -11.54 -2.77
CA ASP A 300 15.93 -10.53 -1.70
C ASP A 300 15.20 -10.99 -0.43
N ILE A 301 14.09 -11.71 -0.56
CA ILE A 301 13.38 -12.31 0.60
C ILE A 301 14.23 -13.35 1.27
N LEU A 302 14.89 -14.20 0.49
CA LEU A 302 15.68 -15.28 1.05
C LEU A 302 16.89 -14.72 1.80
N SER A 303 17.47 -13.62 1.31
CA SER A 303 18.50 -12.85 2.00
C SER A 303 17.98 -12.26 3.31
N TYR A 304 16.85 -11.56 3.30
CA TYR A 304 16.25 -10.97 4.51
C TYR A 304 15.86 -12.03 5.53
N ALA A 305 15.09 -13.03 5.09
CA ALA A 305 14.55 -14.07 5.95
C ALA A 305 15.66 -14.95 6.54
N SER A 306 16.70 -15.29 5.76
CA SER A 306 17.85 -16.05 6.30
C SER A 306 18.68 -15.26 7.32
N LYS A 307 18.83 -13.94 7.16
CA LYS A 307 19.55 -13.09 8.13
C LYS A 307 18.76 -12.87 9.43
N ASN A 308 17.43 -12.75 9.33
CA ASN A 308 16.58 -12.38 10.47
C ASN A 308 15.92 -13.57 11.18
N SER A 309 15.89 -14.76 10.57
CA SER A 309 15.32 -15.99 11.19
C SER A 309 16.24 -16.66 12.21
N ILE A 310 17.49 -16.20 12.36
CA ILE A 310 18.52 -16.92 13.14
C ILE A 310 18.65 -16.42 14.60
N ASN A 311 18.02 -15.31 14.99
CA ASN A 311 18.17 -14.82 16.37
C ASN A 311 16.90 -14.18 16.93
N SER A 312 16.10 -14.96 17.66
CA SER A 312 15.46 -14.45 18.88
C SER A 312 14.87 -15.58 19.71
N ASP A 313 15.41 -15.71 20.91
CA ASP A 313 14.77 -16.39 22.01
C ASP A 313 13.41 -15.73 22.33
N LYS A 314 12.42 -16.61 22.56
CA LYS A 314 11.07 -16.36 23.08
C LYS A 314 10.00 -16.02 22.02
N LYS A 315 9.08 -16.98 21.87
CA LYS A 315 7.78 -16.95 21.15
C LYS A 315 7.79 -17.03 19.62
N ARG A 316 8.96 -17.02 18.96
CA ARG A 316 9.06 -16.95 17.49
C ARG A 316 9.18 -18.32 16.80
N VAL A 317 8.37 -19.26 17.30
CA VAL A 317 8.20 -20.64 16.82
C VAL A 317 7.92 -20.69 15.31
N PHE A 318 6.67 -20.30 15.05
CA PHE A 318 5.70 -20.88 14.11
C PHE A 318 6.03 -20.95 12.60
N TYR A 319 7.07 -20.26 12.14
CA TYR A 319 7.38 -20.16 10.71
C TYR A 319 8.82 -20.55 10.39
N GLN A 320 9.64 -20.91 11.39
CA GLN A 320 11.03 -21.27 11.13
C GLN A 320 11.14 -22.53 10.27
N GLN A 321 10.37 -23.59 10.56
CA GLN A 321 10.44 -24.80 9.75
C GLN A 321 9.89 -24.61 8.33
N PRO A 322 8.70 -24.00 8.13
CA PRO A 322 8.20 -23.72 6.78
C PRO A 322 9.12 -22.80 5.99
N LEU A 323 9.64 -21.74 6.61
CA LEU A 323 10.58 -20.84 5.97
C LEU A 323 11.88 -21.57 5.60
N GLN A 324 12.44 -22.39 6.49
CA GLN A 324 13.62 -23.20 6.18
C GLN A 324 13.36 -24.17 5.02
N GLU A 325 12.15 -24.72 4.92
CA GLU A 325 11.79 -25.61 3.84
C GLU A 325 11.62 -24.86 2.50
N VAL A 326 10.94 -23.70 2.49
CA VAL A 326 10.93 -22.78 1.33
C VAL A 326 12.36 -22.41 0.94
N LEU A 327 13.19 -21.98 1.88
CA LEU A 327 14.59 -21.61 1.66
C LEU A 327 15.40 -22.78 1.10
N ARG A 328 15.19 -24.00 1.60
CA ARG A 328 15.84 -25.22 1.11
C ARG A 328 15.46 -25.47 -0.34
N LEU A 329 14.17 -25.36 -0.65
CA LEU A 329 13.63 -25.58 -1.99
C LEU A 329 14.14 -24.54 -3.00
N VAL A 330 14.14 -23.24 -2.65
CA VAL A 330 14.70 -22.20 -3.53
C VAL A 330 16.21 -22.37 -3.72
N ARG A 331 16.96 -22.71 -2.68
CA ARG A 331 18.42 -22.91 -2.77
C ARG A 331 18.81 -24.13 -3.61
N THR A 332 17.90 -25.09 -3.77
CA THR A 332 18.14 -26.31 -4.55
C THR A 332 17.76 -26.16 -6.03
N ASP A 333 17.07 -25.09 -6.42
CA ASP A 333 16.66 -24.85 -7.81
C ASP A 333 17.73 -24.11 -8.62
N ARG A 334 18.46 -24.87 -9.44
CA ARG A 334 18.71 -24.46 -10.84
C ARG A 334 17.35 -24.48 -11.57
N PRO A 335 17.12 -23.68 -12.62
CA PRO A 335 15.87 -23.70 -13.39
C PRO A 335 15.47 -25.15 -13.68
N HIS A 336 14.37 -25.61 -13.07
CA HIS A 336 13.99 -27.01 -13.10
C HIS A 336 13.63 -27.39 -14.54
N PRO A 337 14.35 -28.33 -15.21
CA PRO A 337 14.09 -28.64 -16.61
C PRO A 337 12.85 -29.52 -16.85
N GLU A 338 12.15 -29.98 -15.81
CA GLU A 338 11.05 -30.96 -15.94
C GLU A 338 9.95 -30.80 -14.87
N GLY A 339 8.77 -30.33 -15.28
CA GLY A 339 7.44 -30.79 -14.79
C GLY A 339 6.82 -30.23 -13.48
N ASP A 340 5.47 -30.20 -13.48
CA ASP A 340 4.51 -29.85 -12.39
C ASP A 340 4.78 -30.46 -11.00
N GLN A 341 5.63 -31.48 -10.86
CA GLN A 341 5.77 -32.25 -9.61
C GLN A 341 6.65 -31.56 -8.54
N SER A 342 7.56 -30.66 -8.92
CA SER A 342 8.48 -30.00 -7.97
C SER A 342 7.79 -28.95 -7.10
N LEU A 343 6.96 -28.08 -7.71
CA LEU A 343 6.18 -27.07 -7.03
C LEU A 343 5.13 -27.67 -6.09
N GLN A 344 4.47 -28.75 -6.51
CA GLN A 344 3.48 -29.44 -5.68
C GLN A 344 4.10 -30.05 -4.43
N GLU A 345 5.27 -30.66 -4.56
CA GLU A 345 6.00 -31.23 -3.43
C GLU A 345 6.56 -30.12 -2.53
N ALA A 346 7.01 -29.01 -3.10
CA ALA A 346 7.40 -27.81 -2.38
C ALA A 346 6.24 -27.29 -1.52
N LEU A 347 5.10 -26.98 -2.13
CA LEU A 347 3.89 -26.49 -1.45
C LEU A 347 3.40 -27.48 -0.37
N ARG A 348 3.49 -28.80 -0.62
CA ARG A 348 3.13 -29.83 0.36
C ARG A 348 4.03 -29.79 1.58
N LYS A 349 5.35 -29.66 1.40
CA LYS A 349 6.29 -29.63 2.53
C LYS A 349 6.19 -28.34 3.32
N VAL A 350 5.98 -27.21 2.65
CA VAL A 350 5.74 -25.93 3.33
C VAL A 350 4.43 -26.01 4.13
N TYR A 351 3.35 -26.52 3.53
CA TYR A 351 2.08 -26.75 4.22
C TYR A 351 2.23 -27.66 5.45
N GLN A 352 2.91 -28.80 5.31
CA GLN A 352 3.15 -29.75 6.42
C GLN A 352 3.97 -29.13 7.55
N ALA A 353 4.95 -28.30 7.23
CA ALA A 353 5.72 -27.59 8.24
C ALA A 353 4.82 -26.62 9.03
N PHE A 354 3.92 -25.88 8.37
CA PHE A 354 2.98 -24.98 9.04
C PHE A 354 2.00 -25.75 9.91
N GLU A 355 1.44 -26.85 9.41
CA GLU A 355 0.53 -27.71 10.15
C GLU A 355 1.19 -28.25 11.43
N ASN A 356 2.42 -28.77 11.34
CA ASN A 356 3.15 -29.29 12.49
C ASN A 356 3.44 -28.21 13.54
N GLU A 357 3.86 -27.03 13.09
CA GLU A 357 4.27 -25.96 13.99
C GLU A 357 3.08 -25.29 14.71
N TYR A 358 1.91 -25.26 14.06
CA TYR A 358 0.67 -24.71 14.60
C TYR A 358 0.17 -25.59 15.73
N ASN A 359 0.23 -26.89 15.49
CA ASN A 359 -0.24 -27.93 16.40
C ASN A 359 0.73 -28.15 17.57
N ASN A 360 2.02 -27.81 17.43
CA ASN A 360 3.01 -27.85 18.52
C ASN A 360 2.80 -26.77 19.60
N GLY A 361 1.94 -25.77 19.37
CA GLY A 361 1.64 -24.69 20.31
C GLY A 361 0.40 -24.89 21.19
N ARG A 362 -0.31 -26.02 21.07
CA ARG A 362 -1.58 -26.26 21.79
C ARG A 362 -1.59 -27.61 22.50
N ASP A 363 -1.30 -27.59 23.79
CA ASP A 363 -2.01 -28.50 24.70
C ASP A 363 -3.46 -27.97 24.79
N ASN A 364 -4.33 -28.56 23.97
CA ASN A 364 -5.78 -28.67 24.18
C ASN A 364 -6.52 -27.41 24.67
N HIS A 365 -7.27 -26.72 23.79
CA HIS A 365 -8.67 -26.25 24.03
C HIS A 365 -9.20 -25.37 22.87
N SER A 366 -10.35 -25.79 22.32
CA SER A 366 -11.28 -25.09 21.41
C SER A 366 -10.95 -25.05 19.90
N THR A 367 -11.66 -25.92 19.18
CA THR A 367 -11.57 -26.24 17.74
C THR A 367 -12.25 -25.25 16.78
N ASP A 368 -12.70 -24.07 17.22
CA ASP A 368 -13.47 -23.16 16.33
C ASP A 368 -12.63 -22.09 15.61
N ILE A 369 -11.52 -21.61 16.19
CA ILE A 369 -10.68 -20.55 15.57
C ILE A 369 -9.62 -21.15 14.62
N GLU A 370 -9.24 -22.42 14.85
CA GLU A 370 -8.20 -23.14 14.10
C GLU A 370 -8.59 -23.45 12.65
N SER A 371 -9.89 -23.54 12.35
CA SER A 371 -10.35 -23.95 11.03
C SER A 371 -10.12 -22.90 9.97
N ARG A 372 -10.42 -21.64 10.32
CA ARG A 372 -10.57 -20.55 9.35
C ARG A 372 -9.25 -20.11 8.71
N TRP A 373 -8.18 -20.04 9.48
CA TRP A 373 -6.86 -19.65 8.95
C TRP A 373 -6.34 -20.67 7.93
N VAL A 374 -6.36 -21.96 8.29
CA VAL A 374 -5.97 -23.05 7.39
C VAL A 374 -6.90 -23.09 6.17
N ASP A 375 -8.20 -22.81 6.36
CA ASP A 375 -9.15 -22.73 5.25
C ASP A 375 -8.80 -21.59 4.28
N GLU A 376 -8.49 -20.40 4.81
CA GLU A 376 -8.07 -19.23 4.02
C GLU A 376 -6.79 -19.56 3.23
N GLN A 377 -5.79 -20.21 3.83
CA GLN A 377 -4.54 -20.60 3.13
C GLN A 377 -4.77 -21.63 2.01
N LEU A 378 -5.61 -22.63 2.27
CA LEU A 378 -5.96 -23.65 1.27
C LEU A 378 -6.72 -23.08 0.07
N ILE A 379 -7.42 -21.95 0.24
CA ILE A 379 -8.13 -21.26 -0.83
C ILE A 379 -7.22 -20.29 -1.59
N LEU A 380 -6.27 -19.66 -0.89
CA LEU A 380 -5.38 -18.65 -1.47
C LEU A 380 -4.42 -19.25 -2.52
N LEU A 381 -3.79 -20.38 -2.21
CA LEU A 381 -2.78 -20.98 -3.08
C LEU A 381 -3.31 -21.35 -4.48
N PRO A 382 -4.47 -22.02 -4.63
CA PRO A 382 -5.04 -22.27 -5.95
C PRO A 382 -5.48 -20.99 -6.68
N ASN A 383 -6.01 -19.99 -5.98
CA ASN A 383 -6.34 -18.69 -6.58
C ASN A 383 -5.10 -18.00 -7.14
N LEU A 384 -3.98 -18.10 -6.43
CA LEU A 384 -2.69 -17.55 -6.86
C LEU A 384 -2.19 -18.21 -8.14
N LEU A 385 -2.21 -19.53 -8.21
CA LEU A 385 -1.85 -20.29 -9.41
C LEU A 385 -2.73 -19.89 -10.60
N LEU A 386 -4.02 -19.63 -10.36
CA LEU A 386 -4.91 -19.17 -11.42
C LEU A 386 -4.50 -17.78 -11.95
N SER A 387 -4.09 -16.86 -11.08
CA SER A 387 -3.60 -15.52 -11.47
C SER A 387 -2.29 -15.59 -12.27
N LEU A 388 -1.44 -16.57 -11.99
CA LEU A 388 -0.20 -16.84 -12.73
C LEU A 388 -0.42 -17.59 -14.05
N GLY A 389 -1.67 -17.94 -14.39
CA GLY A 389 -2.01 -18.68 -15.62
C GLY A 389 -1.94 -20.21 -15.48
N GLU A 390 -1.57 -20.73 -14.30
CA GLU A 390 -1.45 -22.16 -13.98
C GLU A 390 -2.81 -22.83 -13.71
N LYS A 391 -3.69 -22.77 -14.72
CA LYS A 391 -5.10 -23.19 -14.63
C LYS A 391 -5.28 -24.66 -14.24
N VAL A 392 -4.48 -25.55 -14.83
CA VAL A 392 -4.59 -27.00 -14.61
C VAL A 392 -4.25 -27.35 -13.16
N GLU A 393 -3.16 -26.77 -12.66
CA GLU A 393 -2.66 -27.05 -11.33
C GLU A 393 -3.54 -26.44 -10.24
N SER A 394 -4.01 -25.22 -10.45
CA SER A 394 -5.00 -24.56 -9.60
C SER A 394 -6.24 -25.44 -9.37
N VAL A 395 -6.82 -26.00 -10.43
CA VAL A 395 -8.02 -26.87 -10.35
C VAL A 395 -7.73 -28.18 -9.63
N ARG A 396 -6.56 -28.76 -9.88
CA ARG A 396 -6.13 -30.01 -9.25
C ARG A 396 -6.04 -29.83 -7.73
N LEU A 397 -5.40 -28.74 -7.28
CA LEU A 397 -5.31 -28.40 -5.87
C LEU A 397 -6.67 -28.09 -5.26
N TYR A 398 -7.53 -27.34 -5.95
CA TYR A 398 -8.89 -27.10 -5.47
C TYR A 398 -9.69 -28.38 -5.26
N LYS A 399 -9.69 -29.30 -6.23
CA LYS A 399 -10.36 -30.60 -6.11
C LYS A 399 -9.84 -31.40 -4.92
N LYS A 400 -8.52 -31.40 -4.74
CA LYS A 400 -7.86 -32.07 -3.62
C LYS A 400 -8.26 -31.44 -2.28
N PHE A 401 -8.22 -30.11 -2.17
CA PHE A 401 -8.54 -29.41 -0.93
C PHE A 401 -10.02 -29.50 -0.55
N ILE A 402 -10.94 -29.38 -1.51
CA ILE A 402 -12.38 -29.61 -1.25
C ILE A 402 -12.63 -31.06 -0.82
N GLY A 403 -11.94 -32.03 -1.44
CA GLY A 403 -12.05 -33.44 -1.08
C GLY A 403 -11.55 -33.75 0.33
N ILE A 404 -10.51 -33.06 0.79
CA ILE A 404 -9.97 -33.18 2.15
C ILE A 404 -10.81 -32.37 3.15
N ARG A 405 -11.33 -31.22 2.73
CA ARG A 405 -11.96 -30.23 3.60
C ARG A 405 -13.19 -29.59 2.94
N PRO A 406 -14.35 -30.25 2.99
CA PRO A 406 -15.58 -29.75 2.34
C PRO A 406 -16.09 -28.40 2.89
N SER A 407 -15.69 -28.02 4.11
CA SER A 407 -16.02 -26.71 4.71
C SER A 407 -15.49 -25.53 3.90
N LEU A 408 -14.46 -25.73 3.06
CA LEU A 408 -13.93 -24.70 2.17
C LEU A 408 -14.97 -24.16 1.17
N LEU A 409 -16.03 -24.92 0.89
CA LEU A 409 -17.15 -24.46 0.05
C LEU A 409 -17.94 -23.32 0.68
N ARG A 410 -17.77 -23.02 1.97
CA ARG A 410 -18.50 -21.91 2.63
C ARG A 410 -17.89 -20.53 2.35
N TYR A 411 -16.68 -20.49 1.77
CA TYR A 411 -15.95 -19.25 1.56
C TYR A 411 -16.29 -18.63 0.20
N PRO A 412 -16.71 -17.35 0.13
CA PRO A 412 -17.00 -16.66 -1.14
C PRO A 412 -15.87 -16.73 -2.18
N GLN A 413 -14.61 -16.70 -1.72
CA GLN A 413 -13.41 -16.79 -2.55
C GLN A 413 -13.34 -18.11 -3.35
N MET A 414 -13.90 -19.20 -2.82
CA MET A 414 -14.03 -20.49 -3.50
C MET A 414 -14.99 -20.41 -4.70
N TYR A 415 -16.10 -19.67 -4.54
CA TYR A 415 -17.06 -19.47 -5.62
C TYR A 415 -16.53 -18.51 -6.69
N SER A 416 -15.77 -17.48 -6.30
CA SER A 416 -15.07 -16.60 -7.25
C SER A 416 -14.08 -17.37 -8.12
N PHE A 417 -13.37 -18.36 -7.56
CA PHE A 417 -12.56 -19.28 -8.35
C PHE A 417 -13.40 -20.10 -9.34
N LEU A 418 -14.45 -20.77 -8.85
CA LEU A 418 -15.33 -21.59 -9.70
C LEU A 418 -15.95 -20.76 -10.83
N ALA A 419 -16.34 -19.52 -10.55
CA ALA A 419 -16.85 -18.58 -11.55
C ALA A 419 -15.78 -18.21 -12.58
N ARG A 420 -14.55 -17.86 -12.16
CA ARG A 420 -13.42 -17.57 -13.07
C ARG A 420 -13.04 -18.77 -13.94
N TYR A 421 -13.14 -19.98 -13.39
CA TYR A 421 -12.78 -21.21 -14.09
C TYR A 421 -13.87 -21.73 -15.04
N VAL A 422 -15.15 -21.73 -14.61
CA VAL A 422 -16.28 -22.25 -15.39
C VAL A 422 -16.69 -21.30 -16.52
N ALA A 423 -16.55 -19.99 -16.34
CA ALA A 423 -17.04 -19.01 -17.31
C ALA A 423 -16.21 -18.93 -18.62
N ARG A 424 -15.15 -19.75 -18.80
CA ARG A 424 -14.19 -19.64 -19.93
C ARG A 424 -13.77 -18.19 -20.20
N THR A 425 -13.70 -17.36 -19.17
CA THR A 425 -13.30 -15.97 -19.33
C THR A 425 -11.79 -15.96 -19.37
N ASP A 426 -11.26 -15.70 -20.57
CA ASP A 426 -9.86 -15.36 -20.71
C ASP A 426 -9.67 -13.95 -20.13
N PHE A 427 -9.39 -13.89 -18.84
CA PHE A 427 -9.19 -12.65 -18.11
C PHE A 427 -8.03 -11.84 -18.74
N ALA A 428 -6.99 -12.52 -19.22
CA ALA A 428 -5.84 -11.93 -19.91
C ALA A 428 -6.19 -11.22 -21.23
N SER A 429 -7.12 -11.74 -22.05
CA SER A 429 -7.55 -11.03 -23.27
C SER A 429 -8.50 -9.87 -22.99
N ARG A 430 -9.12 -9.81 -21.81
CA ARG A 430 -9.84 -8.61 -21.32
C ARG A 430 -8.92 -7.59 -20.64
N ILE A 431 -7.71 -7.98 -20.23
CA ILE A 431 -6.70 -7.06 -19.65
C ILE A 431 -6.08 -6.12 -20.71
N LYS A 432 -6.27 -6.36 -22.01
CA LYS A 432 -6.10 -5.31 -23.04
C LYS A 432 -7.07 -4.13 -22.89
N GLY A 433 -7.93 -4.14 -21.86
CA GLY A 433 -8.74 -3.01 -21.41
C GLY A 433 -9.24 -3.20 -19.96
N VAL A 434 -8.35 -2.97 -18.98
CA VAL A 434 -8.63 -2.63 -17.55
C VAL A 434 -9.34 -3.67 -16.66
N ARG A 435 -8.66 -4.10 -15.58
CA ARG A 435 -9.03 -3.94 -14.13
C ARG A 435 -8.21 -4.85 -13.22
N TYR A 436 -7.31 -4.24 -12.43
CA TYR A 436 -6.64 -4.85 -11.29
C TYR A 436 -7.65 -5.17 -10.18
N SER A 437 -7.73 -6.44 -9.77
CA SER A 437 -8.39 -6.87 -8.55
C SER A 437 -7.32 -7.03 -7.47
N GLY A 438 -7.40 -6.19 -6.43
CA GLY A 438 -6.40 -6.04 -5.40
C GLY A 438 -5.89 -7.33 -4.76
N LEU A 439 -4.60 -7.30 -4.49
CA LEU A 439 -3.93 -8.05 -3.44
C LEU A 439 -3.77 -7.13 -2.23
#